data_AF-A0A4Q6C282-F1
#
_entry.id   AF-A0A4Q6C282-F1
#
_cell.length_a   1.000
_cell.length_b   1.000
_cell.length_c   1.000
_cell.angle_alpha   90.00
_cell.angle_beta   90.00
_cell.angle_gamma   90.00
#
_symmetry.space_group_name_H-M   'P 1'
#
loop_
_entity.id
_entity.type
_entity.pdbx_description
1 polymer ?
#
loop_
_entity_poly.entity_id
_entity_poly.type
_entity_poly.pdbx_seq_one_letter_code
_entity_poly.pdbx_strand_id
1 'polypeptide(L)'
;MKRVLFDDGVKVGEVEDWAQRSDPPTYKTFLGKTALLAPANNECTFVSPKPVKRKSKLTVIEDGKLKYELQVVQLVGGTEVTAKILKTSQV
;
A
#
# COMPACT_ATOMS: atom_id res chain seq x y z
N MET A 1 2.23 14.90 -8.39
CA MET A 1 1.21 13.83 -8.38
C MET A 1 0.56 13.83 -7.02
N LYS A 2 -0.77 13.92 -6.92
CA LYS A 2 -1.47 14.00 -5.64
C LYS A 2 -2.12 12.65 -5.31
N ARG A 3 -1.78 12.11 -4.15
CA ARG A 3 -2.35 10.86 -3.63
C ARG A 3 -3.29 11.19 -2.50
N VAL A 4 -4.54 10.78 -2.61
CA VAL A 4 -5.57 11.03 -1.61
C VAL A 4 -5.90 9.72 -0.89
N LEU A 5 -5.75 9.72 0.43
CA LEU A 5 -6.10 8.58 1.28
C LEU A 5 -7.58 8.63 1.66
N PHE A 6 -8.19 7.46 1.63
CA PHE A 6 -9.51 7.19 2.16
C PHE A 6 -9.40 6.08 3.21
N ASP A 7 -10.11 6.27 4.32
CA ASP A 7 -10.22 5.32 5.43
C ASP A 7 -11.69 4.88 5.51
N ASP A 8 -11.95 3.61 5.25
CA ASP A 8 -13.30 3.02 5.20
C ASP A 8 -14.28 3.81 4.28
N GLY A 9 -13.74 4.38 3.19
CA GLY A 9 -14.50 5.18 2.22
C GLY A 9 -14.62 6.68 2.56
N VAL A 10 -14.12 7.12 3.71
CA VAL A 10 -14.10 8.54 4.10
C VAL A 10 -12.77 9.18 3.66
N LYS A 11 -12.84 10.32 2.97
CA LYS A 11 -11.64 11.07 2.56
C LYS A 11 -10.89 11.57 3.79
N VAL A 12 -9.67 11.10 3.97
CA VAL A 12 -8.77 11.51 5.06
C VAL A 12 -8.01 12.77 4.66
N GLY A 13 -7.38 12.75 3.47
CA GLY A 13 -6.63 13.88 2.94
C GLY A 13 -5.54 13.45 1.97
N GLU A 14 -4.65 14.38 1.62
CA GLU A 14 -3.47 14.08 0.78
C GLU A 14 -2.39 13.40 1.65
N VAL A 15 -1.75 12.34 1.12
CA VAL A 15 -0.65 11.66 1.83
C VAL A 15 0.68 12.30 1.51
N GLU A 16 1.52 12.39 2.54
CA GLU A 16 2.88 12.90 2.45
C GLU A 16 3.88 11.75 2.57
N ASP A 17 5.12 11.98 2.10
CA ASP A 17 6.26 11.06 2.23
C ASP A 17 5.99 9.62 1.77
N TRP A 18 5.23 9.48 0.68
CA TRP A 18 4.95 8.17 0.10
C TRP A 18 6.23 7.50 -0.41
N ALA A 19 6.61 6.40 0.24
CA ALA A 19 7.67 5.50 -0.21
C ALA A 19 7.09 4.10 -0.42
N GLN A 20 7.31 3.55 -1.62
CA GLN A 20 6.92 2.18 -1.95
C GLN A 20 8.17 1.34 -2.10
N ARG A 21 8.21 0.21 -1.39
CA ARG A 21 9.18 -0.85 -1.63
C ARG A 21 8.53 -1.92 -2.49
N SER A 22 9.08 -2.10 -3.68
CA SER A 22 8.75 -3.23 -4.55
C SER A 22 9.96 -4.16 -4.52
N ASP A 23 9.84 -5.30 -3.85
CA ASP A 23 10.88 -6.31 -3.92
C ASP A 23 11.01 -6.80 -5.38
N PRO A 24 12.24 -6.97 -5.89
CA PRO A 24 12.45 -7.55 -7.22
C PRO A 24 11.86 -8.96 -7.24
N PRO A 25 11.29 -9.39 -8.38
CA PRO A 25 10.67 -10.70 -8.46
C PRO A 25 11.73 -11.80 -8.28
N THR A 26 11.58 -12.60 -7.23
CA THR A 26 12.51 -13.70 -6.94
C THR A 26 12.09 -14.96 -7.67
N TYR A 27 13.02 -15.61 -8.36
CA TYR A 27 12.84 -16.95 -8.88
C TYR A 27 13.04 -17.96 -7.75
N LYS A 28 12.09 -18.87 -7.52
CA LYS A 28 12.32 -20.06 -6.69
C LYS A 28 12.08 -21.32 -7.49
N THR A 29 12.96 -22.29 -7.30
CA THR A 29 12.79 -23.62 -7.86
C THR A 29 12.00 -24.48 -6.88
N PHE A 30 10.87 -25.01 -7.32
CA PHE A 30 10.09 -26.01 -6.59
C PHE A 30 9.97 -27.26 -7.46
N LEU A 31 10.35 -28.42 -6.92
CA LEU A 31 10.26 -29.71 -7.61
C LEU A 31 10.90 -29.71 -9.02
N GLY A 32 12.07 -29.08 -9.16
CA GLY A 32 12.80 -29.01 -10.43
C GLY A 32 12.24 -28.01 -11.47
N LYS A 33 11.17 -27.27 -11.15
CA LYS A 33 10.64 -26.18 -11.99
C LYS A 33 10.96 -24.84 -11.36
N THR A 34 11.58 -23.95 -12.13
CA THR A 34 11.84 -22.57 -11.72
C THR A 34 10.59 -21.73 -11.97
N ALA A 35 9.97 -21.24 -10.91
CA ALA A 35 8.83 -20.34 -10.98
C ALA A 35 9.26 -18.93 -10.59
N LEU A 36 8.79 -17.94 -11.36
CA LEU A 36 8.83 -16.54 -10.96
C LEU A 36 7.82 -16.36 -9.83
N LEU A 37 8.28 -16.09 -8.60
CA LEU A 37 7.36 -15.60 -7.58
C LEU A 37 7.01 -14.16 -7.92
N ALA A 38 5.72 -13.88 -8.00
CA ALA A 38 5.22 -12.51 -8.02
C ALA A 38 5.83 -11.75 -6.82
N PRO A 39 6.11 -10.43 -6.96
CA PRO A 39 6.67 -9.61 -5.88
C PRO A 39 5.89 -9.82 -4.59
N ALA A 40 6.50 -10.50 -3.61
CA ALA A 40 5.78 -11.02 -2.46
C ALA A 40 5.43 -9.93 -1.43
N ASN A 41 6.13 -8.79 -1.45
CA ASN A 41 6.03 -7.75 -0.43
C ASN A 41 6.04 -6.36 -1.07
N ASN A 42 4.98 -6.01 -1.80
CA ASN A 42 4.76 -4.60 -2.10
C ASN A 42 4.25 -3.93 -0.82
N GLU A 43 5.15 -3.29 -0.09
CA GLU A 43 4.84 -2.47 1.08
C GLU A 43 4.99 -1.01 0.73
N CYS A 44 4.18 -0.17 1.37
CA CYS A 44 4.33 1.26 1.34
C CYS A 44 4.37 1.85 2.74
N THR A 45 5.15 2.91 2.87
CA THR A 45 5.20 3.76 4.05
C THR A 45 4.78 5.16 3.65
N PHE A 46 3.94 5.81 4.44
CA PHE A 46 3.49 7.18 4.20
C PHE A 46 3.03 7.83 5.50
N VAL A 47 2.93 9.16 5.47
CA VAL A 47 2.33 9.94 6.55
C VAL A 47 0.88 10.27 6.18
N SER A 48 -0.04 9.80 7.00
CA SER A 48 -1.45 10.14 6.94
C SER A 48 -1.70 11.49 7.59
N PRO A 49 -2.47 12.39 6.96
CA PRO A 49 -2.74 13.72 7.50
C PRO A 49 -3.68 13.69 8.73
N LYS A 50 -4.35 12.56 8.98
CA LYS A 50 -5.10 12.30 10.21
C LYS A 50 -4.80 10.91 10.76
N PRO A 51 -5.00 10.70 12.07
CA PRO A 51 -4.84 9.38 12.66
C PRO A 51 -5.72 8.33 11.98
N VAL A 52 -5.13 7.20 11.58
CA VAL A 52 -5.84 6.05 11.02
C VAL A 52 -5.82 4.87 11.99
N LYS A 53 -6.75 3.92 11.83
CA LYS A 53 -6.84 2.74 12.70
C LYS A 53 -6.19 1.53 12.05
N ARG A 54 -5.66 0.61 12.86
CA ARG A 54 -5.02 -0.61 12.36
C ARG A 54 -5.95 -1.54 11.59
N LYS A 55 -7.25 -1.52 11.91
CA LYS A 55 -8.28 -2.35 11.26
C LYS A 55 -8.96 -1.66 10.08
N SER A 56 -8.61 -0.41 9.80
CA SER A 56 -9.17 0.38 8.70
C SER A 56 -8.85 -0.23 7.34
N LYS A 57 -9.82 -0.20 6.42
CA LYS A 57 -9.57 -0.45 5.01
C LYS A 57 -9.08 0.85 4.36
N LEU A 58 -7.78 0.92 4.09
CA LEU A 58 -7.18 2.08 3.47
C LEU A 58 -7.20 1.95 1.95
N THR A 59 -7.66 3.00 1.25
CA THR A 59 -7.58 3.09 -0.20
C THR A 59 -6.91 4.40 -0.63
N VAL A 60 -6.09 4.32 -1.66
CA VAL A 60 -5.40 5.49 -2.21
C VAL A 60 -5.90 5.73 -3.63
N ILE A 61 -6.39 6.95 -3.84
CA ILE A 61 -6.81 7.47 -5.13
C ILE A 61 -5.73 8.38 -5.67
N GLU A 62 -5.30 8.14 -6.90
CA GLU A 62 -4.36 8.99 -7.64
C GLU A 62 -5.03 9.37 -8.96
N ASP A 63 -5.04 10.66 -9.29
CA ASP A 63 -5.68 11.20 -10.50
C ASP A 63 -7.14 10.76 -10.72
N GLY A 64 -7.90 10.66 -9.61
CA GLY A 64 -9.32 10.29 -9.62
C GLY A 64 -9.58 8.79 -9.81
N LYS A 65 -8.55 7.95 -9.88
CA LYS A 65 -8.67 6.49 -10.01
C LYS A 65 -8.17 5.79 -8.76
N LEU A 66 -8.89 4.77 -8.30
CA LEU A 66 -8.43 3.91 -7.21
C LEU A 66 -7.17 3.19 -7.67
N LYS A 67 -6.03 3.52 -7.04
CA LYS A 67 -4.73 3.01 -7.43
C LYS A 67 -4.24 1.90 -6.52
N TYR A 68 -4.47 2.03 -5.20
CA TYR A 68 -4.02 1.05 -4.22
C TYR A 68 -5.12 0.71 -3.20
N GLU A 69 -5.29 -0.58 -2.91
CA GLU A 69 -5.93 -1.05 -1.68
C GLU A 69 -4.85 -1.51 -0.71
N LEU A 70 -4.90 -1.02 0.52
CA LEU A 70 -3.84 -1.15 1.51
C LEU A 70 -4.35 -1.84 2.77
N GLN A 71 -3.52 -2.69 3.36
CA GLN A 71 -3.72 -3.27 4.68
C GLN A 71 -2.66 -2.74 5.64
N VAL A 72 -3.09 -2.09 6.72
CA VAL A 72 -2.17 -1.53 7.72
C VAL A 72 -1.41 -2.65 8.43
N VAL A 73 -0.08 -2.59 8.36
CA VAL A 73 0.84 -3.52 9.04
C VAL A 73 1.28 -2.91 10.37
N GLN A 74 1.73 -1.66 10.31
CA GLN A 74 2.28 -0.90 11.44
C GLN A 74 1.78 0.55 11.44
N LEU A 75 1.59 1.09 12.64
CA LEU A 75 1.25 2.49 12.88
C LEU A 75 2.17 3.05 13.95
N VAL A 76 2.75 4.23 13.71
CA VAL A 76 3.53 4.99 14.68
C VAL A 76 2.84 6.35 14.86
N GLY A 77 2.52 6.71 16.12
CA GLY A 77 1.80 7.96 16.43
C GLY A 77 0.39 8.09 15.83
N GLY A 78 -0.13 7.06 15.15
CA GLY A 78 -1.42 7.07 14.46
C GLY A 78 -1.38 7.69 13.06
N THR A 79 -0.33 8.45 12.72
CA THR A 79 -0.18 9.16 11.44
C THR A 79 0.86 8.52 10.53
N GLU A 80 1.94 7.95 11.05
CA GLU A 80 2.91 7.21 10.23
C GLU A 80 2.39 5.79 9.99
N VAL A 81 2.18 5.45 8.72
CA VAL A 81 1.55 4.19 8.31
C VAL A 81 2.54 3.37 7.50
N THR A 82 2.74 2.11 7.90
CA THR A 82 3.30 1.07 7.02
C THR A 82 2.18 0.13 6.64
N ALA A 83 1.95 -0.04 5.34
CA ALA A 83 0.86 -0.87 4.83
C ALA A 83 1.34 -1.79 3.71
N LYS A 84 0.74 -2.98 3.66
CA LYS A 84 0.89 -3.92 2.56
C LYS A 84 -0.10 -3.55 1.45
N ILE A 85 0.39 -3.48 0.22
CA ILE A 85 -0.43 -3.25 -0.96
C ILE A 85 -1.12 -4.57 -1.32
N LEU A 86 -2.44 -4.63 -1.12
CA LEU A 86 -3.25 -5.81 -1.43
C LEU A 86 -3.60 -5.88 -2.91
N LYS A 87 -3.89 -4.72 -3.51
CA LYS A 87 -4.29 -4.60 -4.90
C LYS A 87 -3.75 -3.31 -5.48
N THR A 88 -3.20 -3.42 -6.68
CA THR A 88 -2.87 -2.27 -7.52
C THR A 88 -3.79 -2.31 -8.73
N SER A 89 -4.58 -1.26 -8.96
CA SER A 89 -5.30 -1.14 -10.23
C SER A 89 -4.31 -0.67 -11.28
N GLN A 90 -3.90 -1.57 -12.17
CA GLN A 90 -3.25 -1.18 -13.41
C GLN A 90 -4.33 -0.64 -14.35
N VAL A 91 -4.15 0.60 -14.80
CA VAL A 91 -4.80 1.13 -15.99
C VAL A 91 -3.88 0.81 -17.16
#